data_AF-A0A081PJU1-F1
#
_entry.id   AF-A0A081PJU1-F1
#
_cell.length_a   1.000
_cell.length_b   1.000
_cell.length_c   1.000
_cell.angle_alpha   90.00
_cell.angle_beta   90.00
_cell.angle_gamma   90.00
#
_symmetry.space_group_name_H-M   'P 1'
#
loop_
_entity.id
_entity.type
_entity.pdbx_description
1 polymer ?
#
loop_
_entity_poly.entity_id
_entity_poly.type
_entity_poly.pdbx_seq_one_letter_code
_entity_poly.pdbx_strand_id
1 'polypeptide(L)'
;MTLNFRISIQFYPIFLGIILTATTGSFAQHKANSNGNSLKQSIALIDSAFQHNNAEDFNKLVPIKGVQDFYASVVEEKIKKLSGKSKIILVSKDSALVFLSGILLYGNSGDETNYAANYTGIYKFERVAGSWSLKSRIEIDRLNQIKKHRLGINIIPGKSITVKDTLTIDINDSYGFATRLNHTAKLKKLTLNGAETEFSFDAGLLLLKARRKNGQTLTLEYSINVEREETDKNSAYFGDAYGHLRNQYVWHPFFSFSSPNDRADFSLYCTIPKAYYLATSLPQKEMVIGGSRIVEAKSLNPTFGLSIYYDKDWEVNTFRKDHIDLVVYATKDFLPEKRALYAEFSKSYDTLQKHFGKPIGNYLGIVQDRSNTDGWKNRSNSIVVAGVKGSTLITDKPNPRATFGHEVAHGWTNPTGPATNFLTEGWATYAESILLASVYGDSITTTFFKSQKQNYFNGKFDGKSSLWEDYSNNGVSYAKGAWLFYILSHQLGKKHLSTAMTNFIQSGDQSIKSFTSHLSAVAQSDMKPFLNSWLKSKEIPVLEILQSGNSIEILQAGDLFLFPLEFKIRLKDGTYLTKTINMQTKEQTLTISEGVIESFIVDPGSKLLFTMK
;
A
#
# COMPACT_ATOMS: atom_id res chain seq x y z
N MET A 1 14.45 -83.69 20.65
CA MET A 1 14.61 -82.55 19.73
C MET A 1 14.93 -81.32 20.56
N THR A 2 16.15 -81.21 21.08
CA THR A 2 17.25 -80.34 20.58
C THR A 2 16.98 -78.83 20.71
N LEU A 3 17.09 -78.35 21.96
CA LEU A 3 17.46 -76.98 22.30
C LEU A 3 18.95 -76.78 21.98
N ASN A 4 19.29 -75.69 21.28
CA ASN A 4 20.67 -75.21 21.15
C ASN A 4 20.81 -73.86 21.86
N PHE A 5 21.33 -73.91 23.08
CA PHE A 5 22.00 -72.82 23.76
C PHE A 5 23.42 -72.71 23.21
N ARG A 6 23.89 -71.49 22.89
CA ARG A 6 25.32 -71.21 22.74
C ARG A 6 25.76 -70.21 23.80
N ILE A 7 26.52 -70.74 24.75
CA ILE A 7 27.39 -70.05 25.69
C ILE A 7 28.76 -69.91 25.03
N SER A 8 29.42 -68.76 25.18
CA SER A 8 30.87 -68.64 24.97
C SER A 8 31.47 -67.81 26.10
N ILE A 9 32.42 -68.43 26.82
CA ILE A 9 33.15 -67.90 27.96
C ILE A 9 34.60 -67.58 27.55
N GLN A 10 35.06 -66.39 27.99
CA GLN A 10 36.40 -65.87 28.35
C GLN A 10 37.66 -66.28 27.57
N PHE A 11 38.50 -65.27 27.27
CA PHE A 11 39.84 -65.09 27.88
C PHE A 11 40.30 -63.62 27.80
N TYR A 12 40.86 -63.11 28.89
CA TYR A 12 41.47 -61.78 29.05
C TYR A 12 42.88 -61.73 28.42
N PRO A 13 43.31 -60.55 27.93
CA PRO A 13 44.59 -60.02 28.40
C PRO A 13 44.49 -58.56 28.86
N ILE A 14 45.22 -58.29 29.94
CA ILE A 14 45.51 -56.99 30.53
C ILE A 14 46.39 -56.20 29.54
N PHE A 15 46.07 -54.93 29.23
CA PHE A 15 47.06 -53.86 29.08
C PHE A 15 46.41 -52.45 29.17
N LEU A 16 46.83 -51.72 30.20
CA LEU A 16 47.09 -50.28 30.29
C LEU A 16 46.45 -49.31 29.27
N GLY A 17 45.65 -48.35 29.76
CA GLY A 17 45.21 -47.19 28.98
C GLY A 17 44.15 -46.34 29.69
N ILE A 18 44.48 -45.79 30.87
CA ILE A 18 43.68 -44.71 31.49
C ILE A 18 44.10 -43.39 30.83
N ILE A 19 43.12 -42.48 30.71
CA ILE A 19 43.18 -41.03 30.46
C ILE A 19 42.72 -40.62 29.04
N LEU A 20 41.77 -39.65 29.03
CA LEU A 20 41.24 -38.82 27.93
C LEU A 20 39.98 -39.30 27.16
N THR A 21 38.81 -39.32 27.81
CA THR A 21 37.51 -39.10 27.14
C THR A 21 36.47 -38.44 28.06
N ALA A 22 36.85 -37.40 28.81
CA ALA A 22 35.91 -36.65 29.67
C ALA A 22 35.98 -35.11 29.51
N THR A 23 36.50 -34.58 28.39
CA THR A 23 36.62 -33.12 28.18
C THR A 23 35.90 -32.57 26.96
N THR A 24 35.50 -33.38 25.97
CA THR A 24 34.85 -32.84 24.76
C THR A 24 33.40 -32.38 24.96
N GLY A 25 32.67 -32.95 25.93
CA GLY A 25 31.31 -32.53 26.28
C GLY A 25 31.23 -31.18 27.01
N SER A 26 32.19 -30.91 27.90
CA SER A 26 32.21 -29.68 28.71
C SER A 26 32.59 -28.44 27.87
N PHE A 27 33.55 -28.55 26.95
CA PHE A 27 33.94 -27.43 26.09
C PHE A 27 32.87 -27.03 25.06
N ALA A 28 32.11 -27.98 24.51
CA ALA A 28 31.01 -27.66 23.58
C ALA A 28 29.87 -26.91 24.29
N GLN A 29 29.54 -27.31 25.52
CA GLN A 29 28.49 -26.69 26.33
C GLN A 29 28.93 -25.32 26.87
N HIS A 30 30.21 -25.16 27.28
CA HIS A 30 30.75 -23.86 27.68
C HIS A 30 30.84 -22.85 26.52
N LYS A 31 31.17 -23.31 25.30
CA LYS A 31 31.24 -22.47 24.10
C LYS A 31 29.86 -22.09 23.59
N ALA A 32 28.86 -22.96 23.72
CA ALA A 32 27.46 -22.62 23.43
C ALA A 32 26.91 -21.58 24.43
N ASN A 33 27.23 -21.71 25.72
CA ASN A 33 26.82 -20.77 26.76
C ASN A 33 27.50 -19.39 26.63
N SER A 34 28.79 -19.33 26.27
CA SER A 34 29.46 -18.05 26.02
C SER A 34 28.95 -17.35 24.75
N ASN A 35 28.62 -18.11 23.71
CA ASN A 35 28.04 -17.58 22.46
C ASN A 35 26.65 -16.95 22.66
N GLY A 36 25.82 -17.54 23.51
CA GLY A 36 24.49 -17.00 23.82
C GLY A 36 24.55 -15.71 24.64
N ASN A 37 25.54 -15.61 25.55
CA ASN A 37 25.71 -14.43 26.39
C ASN A 37 26.17 -13.20 25.59
N SER A 38 27.06 -13.36 24.61
CA SER A 38 27.49 -12.23 23.77
C SER A 38 26.37 -11.73 22.84
N LEU A 39 25.51 -12.61 22.32
CA LEU A 39 24.34 -12.19 21.53
C LEU A 39 23.35 -11.39 22.37
N LYS A 40 23.05 -11.86 23.60
CA LYS A 40 22.19 -11.15 24.55
C LYS A 40 22.73 -9.76 24.90
N GLN A 41 24.06 -9.62 25.03
CA GLN A 41 24.70 -8.32 25.24
C GLN A 41 24.49 -7.38 24.05
N SER A 42 24.72 -7.85 22.82
CA SER A 42 24.46 -7.04 21.61
C SER A 42 22.99 -6.60 21.51
N ILE A 43 22.05 -7.49 21.83
CA ILE A 43 20.61 -7.16 21.87
C ILE A 43 20.33 -6.08 22.92
N ALA A 44 20.84 -6.24 24.14
CA ALA A 44 20.65 -5.27 25.23
C ALA A 44 21.26 -3.89 24.91
N LEU A 45 22.39 -3.85 24.20
CA LEU A 45 22.99 -2.59 23.73
C LEU A 45 22.09 -1.89 22.72
N ILE A 46 21.49 -2.63 21.77
CA ILE A 46 20.54 -2.07 20.79
C ILE A 46 19.28 -1.57 21.49
N ASP A 47 18.68 -2.37 22.38
CA ASP A 47 17.47 -1.99 23.11
C ASP A 47 17.73 -0.75 23.99
N SER A 48 18.91 -0.66 24.62
CA SER A 48 19.34 0.53 25.35
C SER A 48 19.51 1.73 24.42
N ALA A 49 20.24 1.58 23.31
CA ALA A 49 20.46 2.68 22.37
C ALA A 49 19.15 3.21 21.78
N PHE A 50 18.17 2.34 21.51
CA PHE A 50 16.84 2.72 21.03
C PHE A 50 16.09 3.64 22.02
N GLN A 51 16.33 3.53 23.32
CA GLN A 51 15.68 4.41 24.29
C GLN A 51 16.33 5.81 24.38
N HIS A 52 17.61 5.94 24.01
CA HIS A 52 18.38 7.16 24.20
C HIS A 52 18.27 8.11 23.00
N ASN A 53 18.16 9.42 23.23
CA ASN A 53 18.11 10.42 22.16
C ASN A 53 19.48 10.69 21.51
N ASN A 54 20.20 9.64 21.10
CA ASN A 54 21.48 9.72 20.39
C ASN A 54 21.42 8.87 19.10
N ALA A 55 21.15 9.52 17.97
CA ALA A 55 21.10 8.86 16.67
C ALA A 55 22.46 8.31 16.24
N GLU A 56 23.57 8.97 16.59
CA GLU A 56 24.91 8.52 16.22
C GLU A 56 25.24 7.17 16.86
N ASP A 57 24.96 7.02 18.15
CA ASP A 57 25.23 5.77 18.87
C ASP A 57 24.30 4.64 18.43
N PHE A 58 23.03 4.94 18.16
CA PHE A 58 22.09 3.97 17.57
C PHE A 58 22.58 3.50 16.19
N ASN A 59 23.02 4.42 15.33
CA ASN A 59 23.45 4.11 13.97
C ASN A 59 24.71 3.22 13.92
N LYS A 60 25.59 3.31 14.93
CA LYS A 60 26.74 2.40 15.09
C LYS A 60 26.31 0.95 15.31
N LEU A 61 25.17 0.73 15.95
CA LEU A 61 24.66 -0.60 16.31
C LEU A 61 23.67 -1.16 15.28
N VAL A 62 22.93 -0.29 14.58
CA VAL A 62 21.90 -0.66 13.62
C VAL A 62 22.26 -0.14 12.23
N PRO A 63 23.03 -0.89 11.42
CA PRO A 63 23.52 -0.45 10.11
C PRO A 63 22.46 -0.63 9.00
N ILE A 64 21.20 -0.30 9.26
CA ILE A 64 20.10 -0.39 8.29
C ILE A 64 19.59 1.01 8.00
N LYS A 65 19.93 1.55 6.82
CA LYS A 65 19.67 2.96 6.45
C LYS A 65 18.23 3.41 6.70
N GLY A 66 17.23 2.61 6.29
CA GLY A 66 15.82 2.94 6.53
C GLY A 66 15.45 3.03 8.02
N VAL A 67 16.03 2.18 8.87
CA VAL A 67 15.80 2.23 10.33
C VAL A 67 16.57 3.40 10.95
N GLN A 68 17.76 3.73 10.45
CA GLN A 68 18.56 4.89 10.89
C GLN A 68 17.86 6.22 10.56
N ASP A 69 17.33 6.35 9.34
CA ASP A 69 16.62 7.55 8.89
C ASP A 69 15.33 7.77 9.71
N PHE A 70 14.58 6.68 9.92
CA PHE A 70 13.44 6.68 10.85
C PHE A 70 13.87 7.07 12.27
N TYR A 71 14.94 6.49 12.80
CA TYR A 71 15.37 6.79 14.16
C TYR A 71 15.79 8.25 14.32
N ALA A 72 16.49 8.80 13.32
CA ALA A 72 16.87 10.20 13.30
C ALA A 72 15.65 11.13 13.35
N SER A 73 14.60 10.84 12.57
CA SER A 73 13.37 11.66 12.60
C SER A 73 12.68 11.58 13.96
N VAL A 74 12.65 10.40 14.58
CA VAL A 74 12.07 10.19 15.92
C VAL A 74 12.83 10.95 17.01
N VAL A 75 14.16 11.07 16.89
CA VAL A 75 14.99 11.89 17.79
C VAL A 75 14.75 13.38 17.55
N GLU A 76 14.67 13.82 16.30
CA GLU A 76 14.41 15.21 15.92
C GLU A 76 13.04 15.69 16.43
N GLU A 77 12.00 14.86 16.24
CA GLU A 77 10.64 15.11 16.72
C GLU A 77 10.47 14.89 18.23
N LYS A 78 11.53 14.44 18.93
CA LYS A 78 11.53 14.18 20.38
C LYS A 78 10.44 13.20 20.83
N ILE A 79 10.11 12.23 19.99
CA ILE A 79 9.09 11.23 20.30
C ILE A 79 9.62 10.27 21.38
N LYS A 80 8.77 10.00 22.38
CA LYS A 80 9.09 9.09 23.49
C LYS A 80 9.12 7.64 22.99
N LYS A 81 10.19 6.93 23.36
CA LYS A 81 10.48 5.55 22.95
C LYS A 81 10.40 4.62 24.15
N LEU A 82 9.79 3.46 23.97
CA LEU A 82 9.79 2.38 24.96
C LEU A 82 10.37 1.12 24.30
N SER A 83 11.42 0.54 24.87
CA SER A 83 11.88 -0.78 24.40
C SER A 83 10.82 -1.82 24.71
N GLY A 84 10.60 -2.74 23.78
CA GLY A 84 9.76 -3.90 23.98
C GLY A 84 10.57 -5.12 24.41
N LYS A 85 9.99 -6.29 24.19
CA LYS A 85 10.64 -7.58 24.41
C LYS A 85 11.60 -7.91 23.26
N SER A 86 12.68 -8.60 23.58
CA SER A 86 13.51 -9.29 22.59
C SER A 86 13.44 -10.80 22.78
N LYS A 87 13.41 -11.55 21.67
CA LYS A 87 13.39 -13.02 21.68
C LYS A 87 14.34 -13.56 20.63
N ILE A 88 15.30 -14.37 21.04
CA ILE A 88 16.14 -15.14 20.13
C ILE A 88 15.29 -16.26 19.53
N ILE A 89 15.06 -16.20 18.23
CA ILE A 89 14.23 -17.16 17.47
C ILE A 89 15.05 -18.39 17.11
N LEU A 90 16.25 -18.15 16.57
CA LEU A 90 17.15 -19.19 16.08
C LEU A 90 18.59 -18.72 16.26
N VAL A 91 19.48 -19.63 16.67
CA VAL A 91 20.92 -19.41 16.70
C VAL A 91 21.60 -20.55 15.96
N SER A 92 22.53 -20.18 15.08
CA SER A 92 23.47 -21.08 14.42
C SER A 92 24.90 -20.66 14.77
N LYS A 93 25.90 -21.34 14.21
CA LYS A 93 27.31 -21.06 14.49
C LYS A 93 27.69 -19.58 14.22
N ASP A 94 27.25 -19.06 13.09
CA ASP A 94 27.70 -17.75 12.56
C ASP A 94 26.53 -16.79 12.27
N SER A 95 25.29 -17.21 12.50
CA SER A 95 24.09 -16.36 12.32
C SER A 95 23.03 -16.59 13.40
N ALA A 96 22.24 -15.57 13.68
CA ALA A 96 21.09 -15.67 14.57
C ALA A 96 19.91 -14.85 14.03
N LEU A 97 18.70 -15.24 14.41
CA LEU A 97 17.48 -14.49 14.17
C LEU A 97 16.90 -14.06 15.50
N VAL A 98 16.59 -12.77 15.57
CA VAL A 98 16.15 -12.13 16.81
C VAL A 98 14.92 -11.30 16.50
N PHE A 99 13.84 -11.56 17.24
CA PHE A 99 12.73 -10.64 17.36
C PHE A 99 13.16 -9.48 18.25
N LEU A 100 13.16 -8.26 17.72
CA LEU A 100 13.36 -7.02 18.46
C LEU A 100 12.07 -6.20 18.36
N SER A 101 11.67 -5.59 19.47
CA SER A 101 10.45 -4.79 19.50
C SER A 101 10.64 -3.52 20.31
N GLY A 102 9.85 -2.51 19.97
CA GLY A 102 9.86 -1.19 20.60
C GLY A 102 8.68 -0.37 20.10
N ILE A 103 8.14 0.46 21.00
CA ILE A 103 6.98 1.31 20.73
C ILE A 103 7.43 2.77 20.74
N LEU A 104 6.87 3.54 19.83
CA LEU A 104 6.89 5.00 19.87
C LEU A 104 5.56 5.45 20.46
N LEU A 105 5.60 6.24 21.54
CA LEU A 105 4.40 6.81 22.12
C LEU A 105 4.03 8.08 21.34
N TYR A 106 3.09 7.93 20.43
CA TYR A 106 2.69 8.94 19.45
C TYR A 106 1.24 8.70 19.03
N GLY A 107 0.36 9.65 19.38
CA GLY A 107 -1.05 9.56 19.01
C GLY A 107 -1.80 8.47 19.76
N ASN A 108 -2.63 7.72 19.05
CA ASN A 108 -3.36 6.54 19.54
C ASN A 108 -2.61 5.22 19.23
N SER A 109 -3.02 4.10 19.84
CA SER A 109 -2.32 2.82 19.69
C SER A 109 -2.21 2.29 18.26
N GLY A 110 -3.09 2.69 17.37
CA GLY A 110 -3.02 2.38 15.95
C GLY A 110 -1.83 3.02 15.27
N ASP A 111 -1.69 4.33 15.45
CA ASP A 111 -0.57 5.10 14.95
C ASP A 111 0.73 4.63 15.61
N GLU A 112 0.74 4.42 16.93
CA GLU A 112 1.88 3.82 17.64
C GLU A 112 2.30 2.47 17.04
N THR A 113 1.34 1.60 16.68
CA THR A 113 1.59 0.30 16.03
C THR A 113 2.16 0.46 14.61
N ASN A 114 1.72 1.47 13.86
CA ASN A 114 2.27 1.79 12.53
C ASN A 114 3.70 2.30 12.62
N TYR A 115 3.94 3.27 13.49
CA TYR A 115 5.25 3.83 13.69
C TYR A 115 6.24 2.79 14.24
N ALA A 116 5.82 1.98 15.22
CA ALA A 116 6.61 0.89 15.77
C ALA A 116 7.06 -0.10 14.70
N ALA A 117 6.30 -0.30 13.62
CA ALA A 117 6.66 -1.24 12.55
C ALA A 117 7.93 -0.85 11.80
N ASN A 118 8.48 0.37 11.94
CA ASN A 118 9.77 0.73 11.36
C ASN A 118 10.96 0.16 12.16
N TYR A 119 10.78 -0.13 13.45
CA TYR A 119 11.81 -0.73 14.32
C TYR A 119 11.47 -2.15 14.76
N THR A 120 10.22 -2.41 15.16
CA THR A 120 9.78 -3.74 15.57
C THR A 120 9.81 -4.70 14.39
N GLY A 121 10.53 -5.81 14.53
CA GLY A 121 10.78 -6.73 13.44
C GLY A 121 11.62 -7.96 13.80
N ILE A 122 11.90 -8.76 12.78
CA ILE A 122 12.81 -9.90 12.87
C ILE A 122 14.13 -9.49 12.23
N TYR A 123 15.21 -9.63 12.97
CA TYR A 123 16.54 -9.19 12.58
C TYR A 123 17.49 -10.36 12.45
N LYS A 124 18.31 -10.32 11.40
CA LYS A 124 19.44 -11.23 11.21
C LYS A 124 20.68 -10.62 11.85
N PHE A 125 21.28 -11.38 12.75
CA PHE A 125 22.59 -11.11 13.32
C PHE A 125 23.61 -12.05 12.70
N GLU A 126 24.83 -11.57 12.50
CA GLU A 126 25.96 -12.36 12.05
C GLU A 126 27.16 -12.15 12.97
N ARG A 127 27.96 -13.20 13.11
CA ARG A 127 29.17 -13.16 13.90
C ARG A 127 30.32 -12.59 13.09
N VAL A 128 30.94 -11.51 13.59
CA VAL A 128 32.09 -10.84 12.98
C VAL A 128 33.16 -10.66 14.04
N ALA A 129 34.36 -11.19 13.81
CA ALA A 129 35.52 -11.09 14.71
C ALA A 129 35.20 -11.47 16.18
N GLY A 130 34.35 -12.48 16.39
CA GLY A 130 33.99 -12.97 17.72
C GLY A 130 32.74 -12.33 18.34
N SER A 131 32.28 -11.19 17.81
CA SER A 131 31.12 -10.43 18.29
C SER A 131 29.90 -10.58 17.37
N TRP A 132 28.69 -10.37 17.91
CA TRP A 132 27.46 -10.37 17.12
C TRP A 132 27.12 -8.96 16.62
N SER A 133 26.84 -8.85 15.33
CA SER A 133 26.45 -7.61 14.66
C SER A 133 25.11 -7.78 13.96
N LEU A 134 24.23 -6.78 14.07
CA LEU A 134 22.98 -6.73 13.31
C LEU A 134 23.30 -6.46 11.84
N LYS A 135 22.73 -7.24 10.92
CA LYS A 135 23.04 -7.16 9.49
C LYS A 135 21.87 -6.73 8.63
N SER A 136 20.71 -7.32 8.86
CA SER A 136 19.54 -7.04 8.06
C SER A 136 18.26 -7.26 8.85
N ARG A 137 17.18 -6.65 8.34
CA ARG A 137 15.82 -6.92 8.77
C ARG A 137 15.19 -7.92 7.80
N ILE A 138 14.36 -8.80 8.32
CA ILE A 138 13.60 -9.79 7.57
C ILE A 138 12.17 -9.29 7.42
N GLU A 139 11.73 -9.11 6.18
CA GLU A 139 10.33 -8.79 5.87
C GLU A 139 9.43 -9.98 6.22
N ILE A 140 8.34 -9.71 6.94
CA ILE A 140 7.46 -10.75 7.51
C ILE A 140 6.58 -11.43 6.44
N ASP A 141 6.39 -10.75 5.32
CA ASP A 141 5.56 -11.17 4.18
C ASP A 141 6.36 -11.75 3.02
N ARG A 142 7.69 -11.81 3.10
CA ARG A 142 8.56 -12.22 1.97
C ARG A 142 8.23 -13.57 1.33
N LEU A 143 7.69 -14.50 2.12
CA LEU A 143 7.38 -15.88 1.72
C LEU A 143 6.00 -16.33 2.22
N ASN A 144 5.48 -15.71 3.28
CA ASN A 144 4.21 -16.08 3.86
C ASN A 144 3.06 -15.34 3.15
N GLN A 145 1.87 -15.92 3.14
CA GLN A 145 0.69 -15.30 2.54
C GLN A 145 -0.52 -15.40 3.46
N ILE A 146 -1.35 -14.36 3.47
CA ILE A 146 -2.68 -14.39 4.07
C ILE A 146 -3.69 -14.44 2.93
N LYS A 147 -4.46 -15.52 2.86
CA LYS A 147 -5.38 -15.79 1.76
C LYS A 147 -6.80 -15.36 2.06
N LYS A 148 -7.25 -15.57 3.30
CA LYS A 148 -8.63 -15.36 3.70
C LYS A 148 -8.72 -14.94 5.16
N HIS A 149 -9.71 -14.11 5.48
CA HIS A 149 -10.17 -13.83 6.83
C HIS A 149 -11.65 -14.16 6.98
N ARG A 150 -12.01 -14.66 8.16
CA ARG A 150 -13.40 -14.81 8.61
C ARG A 150 -13.50 -14.19 9.98
N LEU A 151 -14.04 -12.97 10.05
CA LEU A 151 -14.09 -12.18 11.27
C LEU A 151 -15.49 -12.21 11.89
N GLY A 152 -15.57 -12.59 13.15
CA GLY A 152 -16.69 -12.30 14.04
C GLY A 152 -16.32 -11.14 14.95
N ILE A 153 -17.09 -10.06 14.93
CA ILE A 153 -16.78 -8.81 15.63
C ILE A 153 -17.96 -8.41 16.52
N ASN A 154 -17.67 -8.06 17.76
CA ASN A 154 -18.62 -7.42 18.66
C ASN A 154 -18.11 -6.04 19.04
N ILE A 155 -18.89 -5.01 18.71
CA ILE A 155 -18.55 -3.60 18.91
C ILE A 155 -19.34 -3.08 20.11
N ILE A 156 -18.60 -2.50 21.06
CA ILE A 156 -19.16 -1.75 22.18
C ILE A 156 -18.77 -0.29 21.98
N PRO A 157 -19.66 0.54 21.38
CA PRO A 157 -19.41 1.95 21.14
C PRO A 157 -18.88 2.68 22.37
N GLY A 158 -17.97 3.63 22.17
CA GLY A 158 -17.32 4.36 23.26
C GLY A 158 -16.30 3.58 24.09
N LYS A 159 -16.09 2.28 23.85
CA LYS A 159 -15.29 1.43 24.75
C LYS A 159 -14.30 0.48 24.07
N SER A 160 -14.79 -0.51 23.32
CA SER A 160 -13.96 -1.65 22.92
C SER A 160 -14.54 -2.46 21.77
N ILE A 161 -13.68 -3.25 21.14
CA ILE A 161 -14.08 -4.34 20.26
C ILE A 161 -13.60 -5.69 20.80
N THR A 162 -14.37 -6.74 20.53
CA THR A 162 -13.92 -8.13 20.65
C THR A 162 -13.99 -8.78 19.29
N VAL A 163 -12.92 -9.47 18.90
CA VAL A 163 -12.77 -10.06 17.57
C VAL A 163 -12.40 -11.53 17.71
N LYS A 164 -13.06 -12.36 16.90
CA LYS A 164 -12.61 -13.70 16.54
C LYS A 164 -12.29 -13.71 15.07
N ASP A 165 -11.03 -13.90 14.71
CA ASP A 165 -10.59 -13.95 13.32
C ASP A 165 -10.03 -15.33 13.00
N THR A 166 -10.54 -15.95 11.95
CA THR A 166 -10.01 -17.20 11.39
C THR A 166 -9.36 -16.91 10.04
N LEU A 167 -8.03 -16.95 10.01
CA LEU A 167 -7.22 -16.74 8.83
C LEU A 167 -6.93 -18.06 8.12
N THR A 168 -6.92 -18.04 6.79
CA THR A 168 -6.25 -19.06 5.98
C THR A 168 -4.89 -18.50 5.56
N ILE A 169 -3.81 -19.17 5.95
CA ILE A 169 -2.43 -18.71 5.73
C ILE A 169 -1.58 -19.77 5.03
N ASP A 170 -0.67 -19.30 4.19
CA ASP A 170 0.41 -20.11 3.63
C ASP A 170 1.70 -19.77 4.36
N ILE A 171 2.30 -20.76 5.02
CA ILE A 171 3.57 -20.61 5.73
C ILE A 171 4.65 -21.23 4.86
N ASN A 172 5.43 -20.40 4.17
CA ASN A 172 6.57 -20.87 3.39
C ASN A 172 7.91 -20.48 4.03
N ASP A 173 7.89 -19.62 5.04
CA ASP A 173 9.08 -19.28 5.80
C ASP A 173 9.45 -20.40 6.78
N SER A 174 10.74 -20.72 6.87
CA SER A 174 11.25 -21.71 7.86
C SER A 174 11.18 -21.20 9.29
N TYR A 175 11.02 -19.90 9.48
CA TYR A 175 11.02 -19.28 10.81
C TYR A 175 9.61 -19.15 11.41
N GLY A 176 8.59 -19.61 10.68
CA GLY A 176 7.20 -19.54 11.09
C GLY A 176 6.43 -18.41 10.41
N PHE A 177 5.45 -17.86 11.10
CA PHE A 177 4.55 -16.85 10.56
C PHE A 177 4.53 -15.63 11.47
N ALA A 178 4.58 -14.44 10.90
CA ALA A 178 4.47 -13.20 11.65
C ALA A 178 3.47 -12.25 10.99
N THR A 179 2.72 -11.50 11.79
CA THR A 179 1.71 -10.55 11.33
C THR A 179 1.59 -9.40 12.31
N ARG A 180 1.13 -8.24 11.83
CA ARG A 180 0.91 -7.06 12.66
C ARG A 180 -0.49 -7.09 13.26
N LEU A 181 -0.63 -6.61 14.48
CA LEU A 181 -1.91 -6.41 15.17
C LEU A 181 -1.72 -5.22 16.13
N ASN A 182 -2.74 -4.43 16.41
CA ASN A 182 -2.65 -3.29 17.34
C ASN A 182 -1.97 -3.72 18.66
N HIS A 183 -0.93 -2.99 19.08
CA HIS A 183 -0.07 -3.39 20.21
C HIS A 183 -0.81 -3.52 21.54
N THR A 184 -1.97 -2.86 21.69
CA THR A 184 -2.82 -2.95 22.88
C THR A 184 -3.78 -4.14 22.87
N ALA A 185 -3.81 -4.92 21.78
CA ALA A 185 -4.67 -6.09 21.65
C ALA A 185 -4.39 -7.12 22.74
N LYS A 186 -5.45 -7.49 23.47
CA LYS A 186 -5.40 -8.53 24.49
C LYS A 186 -5.81 -9.85 23.88
N LEU A 187 -4.82 -10.66 23.50
CA LEU A 187 -5.03 -12.01 22.97
C LEU A 187 -5.60 -12.92 24.08
N LYS A 188 -6.78 -13.51 23.83
CA LYS A 188 -7.45 -14.47 24.72
C LYS A 188 -7.17 -15.92 24.30
N LYS A 189 -7.17 -16.18 23.00
CA LYS A 189 -6.95 -17.51 22.44
C LYS A 189 -6.25 -17.41 21.09
N LEU A 190 -5.33 -18.33 20.84
CA LEU A 190 -4.65 -18.44 19.55
C LEU A 190 -4.41 -19.92 19.23
N THR A 191 -4.92 -20.38 18.09
CA THR A 191 -4.75 -21.77 17.65
C THR A 191 -4.32 -21.87 16.19
N LEU A 192 -3.48 -22.86 15.89
CA LEU A 192 -3.05 -23.21 14.55
C LEU A 192 -3.56 -24.62 14.21
N ASN A 193 -4.40 -24.71 13.19
CA ASN A 193 -5.12 -25.94 12.81
C ASN A 193 -5.89 -26.55 13.98
N GLY A 194 -6.49 -25.71 14.84
CA GLY A 194 -7.27 -26.13 16.00
C GLY A 194 -6.46 -26.44 17.26
N ALA A 195 -5.13 -26.59 17.17
CA ALA A 195 -4.26 -26.80 18.33
C ALA A 195 -3.73 -25.47 18.88
N GLU A 196 -3.59 -25.36 20.20
CA GLU A 196 -2.86 -24.23 20.80
C GLU A 196 -1.41 -24.21 20.29
N THR A 197 -0.87 -23.01 20.08
CA THR A 197 0.49 -22.84 19.57
C THR A 197 1.22 -21.76 20.35
N GLU A 198 2.53 -21.96 20.54
CA GLU A 198 3.40 -20.96 21.13
C GLU A 198 3.49 -19.74 20.20
N PHE A 199 3.38 -18.55 20.78
CA PHE A 199 3.53 -17.30 20.07
C PHE A 199 4.32 -16.28 20.91
N SER A 200 4.70 -15.17 20.28
CA SER A 200 5.25 -14.00 20.93
C SER A 200 4.57 -12.77 20.36
N PHE A 201 4.09 -11.88 21.23
CA PHE A 201 3.37 -10.68 20.84
C PHE A 201 3.89 -9.50 21.66
N ASP A 202 4.42 -8.50 20.96
CA ASP A 202 4.93 -7.26 21.56
C ASP A 202 5.02 -6.16 20.50
N ALA A 203 4.83 -4.90 20.90
CA ALA A 203 4.86 -3.72 20.03
C ALA A 203 4.09 -3.88 18.69
N GLY A 204 3.01 -4.64 18.74
CA GLY A 204 2.13 -4.88 17.61
C GLY A 204 2.64 -5.86 16.54
N LEU A 205 3.66 -6.66 16.86
CA LEU A 205 4.11 -7.78 16.01
C LEU A 205 3.82 -9.11 16.71
N LEU A 206 3.02 -9.96 16.07
CA LEU A 206 2.72 -11.32 16.48
C LEU A 206 3.58 -12.29 15.69
N LEU A 207 4.38 -13.11 16.37
CA LEU A 207 5.21 -14.17 15.80
C LEU A 207 4.76 -15.54 16.31
N LEU A 208 4.51 -16.47 15.38
CA LEU A 208 4.14 -17.84 15.65
C LEU A 208 5.21 -18.81 15.14
N LYS A 209 5.58 -19.77 15.98
CA LYS A 209 6.45 -20.87 15.56
C LYS A 209 5.61 -21.92 14.85
N ALA A 210 5.77 -22.03 13.54
CA ALA A 210 5.00 -22.96 12.72
C ALA A 210 5.88 -23.64 11.66
N ARG A 211 5.44 -24.83 11.22
CA ARG A 211 6.09 -25.56 10.12
C ARG A 211 5.61 -25.01 8.79
N ARG A 212 6.45 -25.15 7.76
CA ARG A 212 6.06 -24.80 6.39
C ARG A 212 4.90 -25.68 5.94
N LYS A 213 3.78 -25.07 5.59
CA LYS A 213 2.60 -25.71 5.04
C LYS A 213 1.64 -24.65 4.50
N ASN A 214 1.03 -24.96 3.36
CA ASN A 214 0.01 -24.12 2.73
C ASN A 214 -1.39 -24.46 3.25
N GLY A 215 -2.28 -23.47 3.23
CA GLY A 215 -3.68 -23.61 3.62
C GLY A 215 -3.86 -23.90 5.12
N GLN A 216 -2.96 -23.44 5.97
CA GLN A 216 -3.13 -23.57 7.42
C GLN A 216 -4.21 -22.63 7.94
N THR A 217 -4.89 -23.04 9.01
CA THR A 217 -5.92 -22.22 9.65
C THR A 217 -5.40 -21.64 10.96
N LEU A 218 -5.27 -20.32 11.03
CA LEU A 218 -4.90 -19.61 12.26
C LEU A 218 -6.14 -18.93 12.83
N THR A 219 -6.53 -19.24 14.06
CA THR A 219 -7.65 -18.57 14.75
C THR A 219 -7.12 -17.73 15.90
N LEU A 220 -7.53 -16.45 15.95
CA LEU A 220 -7.24 -15.53 17.04
C LEU A 220 -8.55 -15.08 17.69
N GLU A 221 -8.60 -15.04 19.01
CA GLU A 221 -9.64 -14.36 19.77
C GLU A 221 -8.99 -13.29 20.63
N TYR A 222 -9.40 -12.02 20.47
CA TYR A 222 -8.78 -10.90 21.15
C TYR A 222 -9.76 -9.75 21.39
N SER A 223 -9.36 -8.82 22.24
CA SER A 223 -10.11 -7.58 22.48
C SER A 223 -9.18 -6.38 22.47
N ILE A 224 -9.68 -5.25 21.98
CA ILE A 224 -8.98 -3.96 21.99
C ILE A 224 -9.88 -2.96 22.70
N ASN A 225 -9.34 -2.28 23.71
CA ASN A 225 -9.98 -1.08 24.26
C ASN A 225 -9.60 0.05 23.32
N VAL A 226 -10.58 0.63 22.64
CA VAL A 226 -10.31 1.64 21.62
C VAL A 226 -10.32 3.00 22.27
N GLU A 227 -9.30 3.80 21.99
CA GLU A 227 -9.14 5.12 22.58
C GLU A 227 -10.17 6.13 22.04
N ARG A 228 -10.45 7.12 22.89
CA ARG A 228 -11.23 8.30 22.56
C ARG A 228 -10.33 9.53 22.73
N GLU A 229 -9.34 9.64 21.85
CA GLU A 229 -8.44 10.79 21.85
C GLU A 229 -9.05 11.91 20.99
N GLU A 230 -9.40 13.03 21.63
CA GLU A 230 -10.02 14.15 20.91
C GLU A 230 -9.01 14.90 20.02
N THR A 231 -7.72 14.82 20.36
CA THR A 231 -6.62 15.50 19.67
C THR A 231 -5.98 14.64 18.58
N ASP A 232 -6.17 13.33 18.62
CA ASP A 232 -5.69 12.41 17.59
C ASP A 232 -6.78 11.39 17.24
N LYS A 233 -7.50 11.72 16.17
CA LYS A 233 -8.59 10.93 15.60
C LYS A 233 -8.17 10.28 14.29
N ASN A 234 -6.87 10.23 14.00
CA ASN A 234 -6.42 9.89 12.67
C ASN A 234 -6.77 8.44 12.35
N SER A 235 -6.26 7.47 13.09
CA SER A 235 -6.48 6.05 12.78
C SER A 235 -7.70 5.45 13.49
N ALA A 236 -8.11 5.99 14.64
CA ALA A 236 -9.35 5.64 15.31
C ALA A 236 -9.95 6.80 16.12
N TYR A 237 -11.26 6.72 16.35
CA TYR A 237 -11.97 7.51 17.35
C TYR A 237 -13.17 6.71 17.86
N PHE A 238 -13.32 6.53 19.16
CA PHE A 238 -14.42 5.73 19.73
C PHE A 238 -15.29 6.56 20.69
N GLY A 239 -16.22 7.33 20.14
CA GLY A 239 -17.20 8.09 20.91
C GLY A 239 -18.48 7.31 21.23
N ASP A 240 -19.32 7.84 22.12
CA ASP A 240 -20.57 7.18 22.52
C ASP A 240 -21.66 7.26 21.44
N ALA A 241 -21.58 8.23 20.53
CA ALA A 241 -22.56 8.42 19.46
C ALA A 241 -22.05 7.93 18.11
N TYR A 242 -20.79 8.24 17.80
CA TYR A 242 -20.13 7.88 16.56
C TYR A 242 -18.67 7.51 16.82
N GLY A 243 -18.10 6.74 15.89
CA GLY A 243 -16.71 6.36 15.95
C GLY A 243 -16.28 5.56 14.74
N HIS A 244 -14.97 5.34 14.63
CA HIS A 244 -14.37 4.60 13.56
C HIS A 244 -13.12 3.85 14.01
N LEU A 245 -12.80 2.78 13.28
CA LEU A 245 -11.48 2.17 13.23
C LEU A 245 -11.08 2.12 11.76
N ARG A 246 -10.04 2.85 11.39
CA ARG A 246 -9.47 2.75 10.04
C ARG A 246 -8.49 1.60 9.97
N ASN A 247 -8.13 1.20 8.76
CA ASN A 247 -7.09 0.20 8.54
C ASN A 247 -5.73 0.61 9.17
N GLN A 248 -5.44 1.92 9.27
CA GLN A 248 -4.30 2.44 10.02
C GLN A 248 -4.29 2.01 11.49
N TYR A 249 -5.44 1.69 12.09
CA TYR A 249 -5.47 1.32 13.49
C TYR A 249 -4.98 -0.12 13.78
N VAL A 250 -4.77 -0.92 12.72
CA VAL A 250 -4.27 -2.30 12.81
C VAL A 250 -5.15 -3.19 13.70
N TRP A 251 -6.47 -2.97 13.68
CA TRP A 251 -7.43 -3.69 14.54
C TRP A 251 -7.64 -5.15 14.17
N HIS A 252 -7.16 -5.57 12.99
CA HIS A 252 -7.10 -6.98 12.58
C HIS A 252 -5.71 -7.31 12.03
N PRO A 253 -5.35 -8.61 11.95
CA PRO A 253 -4.05 -9.00 11.46
C PRO A 253 -3.87 -8.75 9.96
N PHE A 254 -2.72 -8.21 9.56
CA PHE A 254 -2.22 -8.16 8.18
C PHE A 254 -0.70 -7.92 8.19
N PHE A 255 -0.04 -7.89 7.03
CA PHE A 255 1.40 -7.66 6.96
C PHE A 255 1.74 -6.17 6.86
N SER A 256 1.23 -5.47 5.84
CA SER A 256 1.46 -4.04 5.62
C SER A 256 0.47 -3.50 4.59
N PHE A 257 0.41 -2.17 4.42
CA PHE A 257 -0.47 -1.55 3.41
C PHE A 257 0.00 -1.74 1.97
N SER A 258 1.21 -2.27 1.78
CA SER A 258 1.84 -2.43 0.47
C SER A 258 2.11 -3.90 0.12
N SER A 259 1.80 -4.83 1.02
CA SER A 259 2.10 -6.24 0.77
C SER A 259 1.17 -6.80 -0.29
N PRO A 260 1.68 -7.38 -1.39
CA PRO A 260 0.85 -8.17 -2.30
C PRO A 260 0.43 -9.50 -1.66
N ASN A 261 1.09 -9.92 -0.58
CA ASN A 261 0.94 -11.23 0.04
C ASN A 261 -0.16 -11.30 1.11
N ASP A 262 -0.78 -10.18 1.49
CA ASP A 262 -1.96 -10.15 2.38
C ASP A 262 -3.24 -9.65 1.70
N ARG A 263 -3.25 -9.57 0.37
CA ARG A 263 -4.48 -9.37 -0.39
C ARG A 263 -5.36 -10.61 -0.27
N ALA A 264 -6.30 -10.57 0.67
CA ALA A 264 -7.11 -11.68 1.14
C ALA A 264 -8.59 -11.53 0.82
N ASP A 265 -9.30 -12.65 0.75
CA ASP A 265 -10.77 -12.67 0.76
C ASP A 265 -11.28 -12.42 2.17
N PHE A 266 -12.21 -11.48 2.35
CA PHE A 266 -12.79 -11.17 3.65
C PHE A 266 -14.25 -11.61 3.74
N SER A 267 -14.63 -12.17 4.88
CA SER A 267 -16.03 -12.33 5.30
C SER A 267 -16.17 -11.87 6.74
N LEU A 268 -17.12 -10.97 6.99
CA LEU A 268 -17.34 -10.34 8.28
C LEU A 268 -18.73 -10.63 8.78
N TYR A 269 -18.82 -10.84 10.09
CA TYR A 269 -20.04 -10.85 10.87
C TYR A 269 -19.86 -9.91 12.06
N CYS A 270 -20.42 -8.71 11.97
CA CYS A 270 -20.29 -7.68 12.99
C CYS A 270 -21.60 -7.54 13.77
N THR A 271 -21.47 -7.32 15.08
CA THR A 271 -22.60 -7.05 15.98
C THR A 271 -22.37 -5.74 16.71
N ILE A 272 -23.42 -4.92 16.81
CA ILE A 272 -23.43 -3.61 17.48
C ILE A 272 -24.84 -3.40 18.07
N PRO A 273 -25.03 -2.60 19.15
CA PRO A 273 -26.38 -2.33 19.65
C PRO A 273 -27.29 -1.73 18.56
N LYS A 274 -28.57 -2.12 18.52
CA LYS A 274 -29.50 -1.74 17.44
C LYS A 274 -29.69 -0.23 17.23
N ALA A 275 -29.37 0.57 18.25
CA ALA A 275 -29.45 2.03 18.22
C ALA A 275 -28.40 2.69 17.33
N TYR A 276 -27.39 1.94 16.87
CA TYR A 276 -26.34 2.42 15.99
C TYR A 276 -26.51 1.83 14.60
N TYR A 277 -26.10 2.57 13.58
CA TYR A 277 -25.78 2.05 12.26
C TYR A 277 -24.29 1.76 12.18
N LEU A 278 -23.91 0.83 11.30
CA LEU A 278 -22.53 0.39 11.13
C LEU A 278 -22.22 0.25 9.65
N ALA A 279 -21.14 0.87 9.19
CA ALA A 279 -20.57 0.71 7.87
C ALA A 279 -19.20 0.04 7.97
N THR A 280 -18.93 -0.88 7.07
CA THR A 280 -17.62 -1.50 6.83
C THR A 280 -17.07 -0.97 5.52
N SER A 281 -15.77 -1.13 5.28
CA SER A 281 -15.16 -0.80 3.99
C SER A 281 -15.52 -1.78 2.86
N LEU A 282 -16.41 -2.75 3.11
CA LEU A 282 -16.82 -3.78 2.17
C LEU A 282 -18.31 -3.64 1.81
N PRO A 283 -18.75 -4.20 0.66
CA PRO A 283 -20.18 -4.42 0.43
C PRO A 283 -20.78 -5.23 1.56
N GLN A 284 -21.92 -4.76 2.05
CA GLN A 284 -22.53 -5.31 3.24
C GLN A 284 -24.05 -5.38 3.15
N LYS A 285 -24.62 -6.21 4.01
CA LYS A 285 -26.05 -6.26 4.31
C LYS A 285 -26.21 -6.15 5.81
N GLU A 286 -27.35 -5.63 6.23
CA GLU A 286 -27.67 -5.52 7.64
C GLU A 286 -29.03 -6.16 7.96
N MET A 287 -29.13 -6.59 9.21
CA MET A 287 -30.39 -7.02 9.82
C MET A 287 -30.40 -6.65 11.30
N VAL A 288 -31.59 -6.57 11.90
CA VAL A 288 -31.76 -6.30 13.33
C VAL A 288 -32.44 -7.50 13.99
N ILE A 289 -31.78 -8.09 14.99
CA ILE A 289 -32.32 -9.21 15.78
C ILE A 289 -32.28 -8.83 17.25
N GLY A 290 -33.45 -8.73 17.88
CA GLY A 290 -33.58 -8.38 19.29
C GLY A 290 -32.98 -6.99 19.61
N GLY A 291 -31.95 -6.97 20.46
CA GLY A 291 -31.25 -5.74 20.87
C GLY A 291 -30.06 -5.35 19.98
N SER A 292 -29.75 -6.15 18.96
CA SER A 292 -28.51 -6.00 18.18
C SER A 292 -28.79 -5.75 16.70
N ARG A 293 -28.00 -4.88 16.09
CA ARG A 293 -27.80 -4.80 14.65
C ARG A 293 -26.65 -5.71 14.27
N ILE A 294 -26.86 -6.49 13.21
CA ILE A 294 -25.92 -7.45 12.67
C ILE A 294 -25.59 -7.01 11.25
N VAL A 295 -24.30 -6.90 10.95
CA VAL A 295 -23.80 -6.57 9.61
C VAL A 295 -22.99 -7.75 9.08
N GLU A 296 -23.39 -8.26 7.92
CA GLU A 296 -22.64 -9.25 7.16
C GLU A 296 -21.98 -8.56 5.97
N ALA A 297 -20.66 -8.67 5.85
CA ALA A 297 -19.91 -8.02 4.78
C ALA A 297 -18.92 -8.97 4.11
N LYS A 298 -18.68 -8.79 2.81
CA LYS A 298 -17.77 -9.64 2.04
C LYS A 298 -17.02 -8.83 1.00
N SER A 299 -15.72 -9.08 0.84
CA SER A 299 -14.93 -8.43 -0.21
C SER A 299 -15.35 -8.92 -1.60
N LEU A 300 -15.42 -8.00 -2.57
CA LEU A 300 -15.67 -8.34 -3.98
C LEU A 300 -14.45 -8.99 -4.62
N ASN A 301 -13.27 -8.51 -4.24
CA ASN A 301 -11.98 -8.96 -4.70
C ASN A 301 -11.03 -9.10 -3.50
N PRO A 302 -9.92 -9.83 -3.63
CA PRO A 302 -8.88 -9.85 -2.61
C PRO A 302 -8.40 -8.43 -2.28
N THR A 303 -8.46 -8.07 -1.01
CA THR A 303 -8.08 -6.73 -0.51
C THR A 303 -7.25 -6.85 0.76
N PHE A 304 -6.84 -5.74 1.35
CA PHE A 304 -6.12 -5.68 2.62
C PHE A 304 -6.73 -4.56 3.47
N GLY A 305 -6.48 -4.58 4.78
CA GLY A 305 -6.82 -3.48 5.69
C GLY A 305 -8.30 -3.05 5.67
N LEU A 306 -9.04 -3.42 6.69
CA LEU A 306 -10.45 -3.07 6.80
C LEU A 306 -10.65 -1.81 7.64
N SER A 307 -11.73 -1.10 7.35
CA SER A 307 -12.20 0.02 8.16
C SER A 307 -13.64 -0.22 8.58
N ILE A 308 -14.01 0.24 9.77
CA ILE A 308 -15.38 0.24 10.29
C ILE A 308 -15.74 1.60 10.86
N TYR A 309 -17.00 1.99 10.71
CA TYR A 309 -17.53 3.28 11.14
C TYR A 309 -18.94 3.07 11.70
N TYR A 310 -19.29 3.74 12.80
CA TYR A 310 -20.65 3.72 13.34
C TYR A 310 -21.13 5.12 13.70
N ASP A 311 -22.44 5.28 13.69
CA ASP A 311 -23.14 6.47 14.18
C ASP A 311 -24.57 6.11 14.59
N LYS A 312 -25.08 6.76 15.65
CA LYS A 312 -26.50 6.68 16.05
C LYS A 312 -27.41 7.48 15.14
N ASP A 313 -26.91 8.58 14.60
CA ASP A 313 -27.72 9.62 13.95
C ASP A 313 -27.77 9.47 12.42
N TRP A 314 -27.11 8.44 11.88
CA TRP A 314 -27.15 8.18 10.44
C TRP A 314 -28.54 7.78 9.96
N GLU A 315 -28.85 8.24 8.76
CA GLU A 315 -29.82 7.64 7.87
C GLU A 315 -29.06 6.88 6.77
N VAL A 316 -29.52 5.67 6.45
CA VAL A 316 -28.93 4.87 5.38
C VAL A 316 -29.81 4.95 4.14
N ASN A 317 -29.26 5.46 3.04
CA ASN A 317 -29.95 5.59 1.77
C ASN A 317 -29.24 4.78 0.69
N THR A 318 -29.97 3.85 0.08
CA THR A 318 -29.48 3.05 -1.05
C THR A 318 -30.09 3.53 -2.35
N PHE A 319 -29.23 3.84 -3.31
CA PHE A 319 -29.59 4.13 -4.69
C PHE A 319 -28.95 3.08 -5.60
N ARG A 320 -29.57 2.80 -6.74
CA ARG A 320 -29.03 1.83 -7.71
C ARG A 320 -28.79 2.49 -9.06
N LYS A 321 -27.64 2.22 -9.65
CA LYS A 321 -27.31 2.53 -11.06
C LYS A 321 -26.85 1.24 -11.72
N ASP A 322 -27.64 0.74 -12.66
CA ASP A 322 -27.46 -0.58 -13.26
C ASP A 322 -27.29 -1.68 -12.20
N HIS A 323 -26.08 -2.24 -12.08
CA HIS A 323 -25.74 -3.32 -11.15
C HIS A 323 -24.97 -2.81 -9.92
N ILE A 324 -24.80 -1.50 -9.77
CA ILE A 324 -24.04 -0.90 -8.66
C ILE A 324 -24.99 -0.28 -7.65
N ASP A 325 -24.80 -0.64 -6.39
CA ASP A 325 -25.44 0.02 -5.26
C ASP A 325 -24.56 1.17 -4.76
N LEU A 326 -25.12 2.39 -4.76
CA LEU A 326 -24.59 3.53 -4.02
C LEU A 326 -25.29 3.58 -2.66
N VAL A 327 -24.53 3.39 -1.58
CA VAL A 327 -25.09 3.40 -0.22
C VAL A 327 -24.50 4.57 0.57
N VAL A 328 -25.35 5.48 1.05
CA VAL A 328 -24.92 6.66 1.80
C VAL A 328 -25.28 6.47 3.27
N TYR A 329 -24.27 6.45 4.13
CA TYR A 329 -24.35 6.41 5.58
C TYR A 329 -24.02 7.81 6.13
N ALA A 330 -25.06 8.61 6.36
CA ALA A 330 -24.86 9.99 6.80
C ALA A 330 -26.09 10.53 7.55
N THR A 331 -25.89 11.55 8.37
CA THR A 331 -26.96 12.27 9.06
C THR A 331 -27.93 12.91 8.06
N LYS A 332 -29.09 13.30 8.55
CA LYS A 332 -30.15 13.91 7.74
C LYS A 332 -29.69 15.17 7.00
N ASP A 333 -28.86 15.98 7.65
CA ASP A 333 -28.36 17.29 7.21
C ASP A 333 -27.00 17.23 6.48
N PHE A 334 -26.50 16.04 6.17
CA PHE A 334 -25.24 15.89 5.44
C PHE A 334 -25.27 16.57 4.07
N LEU A 335 -24.18 17.26 3.75
CA LEU A 335 -23.95 17.89 2.45
C LEU A 335 -22.74 17.27 1.74
N PRO A 336 -22.72 17.19 0.40
CA PRO A 336 -23.83 17.45 -0.51
C PRO A 336 -25.04 16.53 -0.24
N GLU A 337 -26.24 16.99 -0.59
CA GLU A 337 -27.45 16.20 -0.35
C GLU A 337 -27.38 14.82 -1.03
N LYS A 338 -27.98 13.83 -0.39
CA LYS A 338 -27.93 12.42 -0.83
C LYS A 338 -28.39 12.21 -2.28
N ARG A 339 -29.40 12.95 -2.73
CA ARG A 339 -29.87 12.92 -4.13
C ARG A 339 -28.89 13.59 -5.11
N ALA A 340 -28.23 14.67 -4.69
CA ALA A 340 -27.18 15.30 -5.49
C ALA A 340 -25.97 14.38 -5.65
N LEU A 341 -25.59 13.66 -4.59
CA LEU A 341 -24.55 12.62 -4.66
C LEU A 341 -24.90 11.52 -5.66
N TYR A 342 -26.14 11.01 -5.61
CA TYR A 342 -26.58 10.01 -6.58
C TYR A 342 -26.61 10.54 -8.01
N ALA A 343 -27.09 11.77 -8.23
CA ALA A 343 -27.11 12.39 -9.55
C ALA A 343 -25.70 12.53 -10.13
N GLU A 344 -24.74 13.00 -9.33
CA GLU A 344 -23.35 13.10 -9.76
C GLU A 344 -22.69 11.72 -9.95
N PHE A 345 -22.95 10.76 -9.06
CA PHE A 345 -22.47 9.39 -9.22
C PHE A 345 -22.98 8.78 -10.54
N SER A 346 -24.28 8.93 -10.84
CA SER A 346 -24.86 8.43 -12.09
C SER A 346 -24.22 9.10 -13.30
N LYS A 347 -24.03 10.42 -13.27
CA LYS A 347 -23.39 11.17 -14.35
C LYS A 347 -21.93 10.75 -14.56
N SER A 348 -21.18 10.64 -13.47
CA SER A 348 -19.79 10.17 -13.50
C SER A 348 -19.70 8.75 -14.05
N TYR A 349 -20.56 7.83 -13.57
CA TYR A 349 -20.66 6.47 -14.09
C TYR A 349 -20.96 6.47 -15.60
N ASP A 350 -21.97 7.23 -16.05
CA ASP A 350 -22.39 7.27 -17.46
C ASP A 350 -21.31 7.85 -18.38
N THR A 351 -20.53 8.80 -17.89
CA THR A 351 -19.38 9.34 -18.63
C THR A 351 -18.24 8.32 -18.67
N LEU A 352 -17.80 7.81 -17.52
CA LEU A 352 -16.63 6.91 -17.46
C LEU A 352 -16.88 5.57 -18.16
N GLN A 353 -18.10 5.03 -18.10
CA GLN A 353 -18.40 3.76 -18.78
C GLN A 353 -18.21 3.82 -20.30
N LYS A 354 -18.38 5.00 -20.92
CA LYS A 354 -18.13 5.22 -22.36
C LYS A 354 -16.65 5.10 -22.72
N HIS A 355 -15.77 5.37 -21.75
CA HIS A 355 -14.33 5.36 -21.95
C HIS A 355 -13.67 4.05 -21.50
N PHE A 356 -14.19 3.44 -20.44
CA PHE A 356 -13.54 2.33 -19.74
C PHE A 356 -14.35 1.03 -19.77
N GLY A 357 -15.56 1.03 -20.35
CA GLY A 357 -16.49 -0.09 -20.26
C GLY A 357 -17.17 -0.18 -18.89
N LYS A 358 -17.72 -1.35 -18.56
CA LYS A 358 -18.39 -1.57 -17.27
C LYS A 358 -17.34 -1.65 -16.14
N PRO A 359 -17.60 -1.04 -14.97
CA PRO A 359 -16.73 -1.20 -13.81
C PRO A 359 -16.75 -2.63 -13.28
N ILE A 360 -15.72 -3.00 -12.53
CA ILE A 360 -15.59 -4.31 -11.89
C ILE A 360 -16.34 -4.39 -10.55
N GLY A 361 -16.55 -3.25 -9.89
CA GLY A 361 -17.25 -3.16 -8.62
C GLY A 361 -18.76 -3.04 -8.79
N ASN A 362 -19.51 -3.59 -7.83
CA ASN A 362 -20.98 -3.50 -7.77
C ASN A 362 -21.48 -2.75 -6.52
N TYR A 363 -20.58 -2.09 -5.79
CA TYR A 363 -20.90 -1.37 -4.56
C TYR A 363 -19.99 -0.16 -4.39
N LEU A 364 -20.58 0.97 -4.01
CA LEU A 364 -19.89 2.17 -3.55
C LEU A 364 -20.59 2.71 -2.31
N GLY A 365 -19.91 2.70 -1.17
CA GLY A 365 -20.40 3.37 0.04
C GLY A 365 -19.89 4.81 0.14
N ILE A 366 -20.72 5.70 0.68
CA ILE A 366 -20.28 7.01 1.20
C ILE A 366 -20.54 7.00 2.69
N VAL A 367 -19.52 7.29 3.49
CA VAL A 367 -19.58 7.26 4.95
C VAL A 367 -19.23 8.63 5.50
N GLN A 368 -20.10 9.21 6.31
CA GLN A 368 -19.84 10.45 7.05
C GLN A 368 -19.14 10.15 8.38
N ASP A 369 -17.86 10.50 8.49
CA ASP A 369 -17.11 10.46 9.73
C ASP A 369 -17.16 11.82 10.44
N ARG A 370 -18.11 11.96 11.37
CA ARG A 370 -18.32 13.19 12.16
C ARG A 370 -17.15 13.54 13.09
N SER A 371 -16.19 12.63 13.27
CA SER A 371 -14.99 12.91 14.05
C SER A 371 -13.97 13.77 13.29
N ASN A 372 -14.16 13.94 11.97
CA ASN A 372 -13.22 14.60 11.07
C ASN A 372 -13.73 15.97 10.60
N THR A 373 -12.84 16.80 10.03
CA THR A 373 -13.21 18.09 9.42
C THR A 373 -13.91 17.92 8.08
N ASP A 374 -14.47 18.97 7.48
CA ASP A 374 -15.16 18.88 6.18
C ASP A 374 -14.29 18.30 5.04
N GLY A 375 -14.94 17.72 4.04
CA GLY A 375 -14.35 17.30 2.77
C GLY A 375 -14.33 15.79 2.54
N TRP A 376 -13.96 15.38 1.31
CA TRP A 376 -13.66 13.99 0.94
C TRP A 376 -12.28 13.63 1.50
N LYS A 377 -12.21 12.66 2.42
CA LYS A 377 -11.00 12.37 3.21
C LYS A 377 -10.13 11.32 2.58
N ASN A 378 -10.71 10.16 2.32
CA ASN A 378 -10.00 9.04 1.76
C ASN A 378 -10.99 8.00 1.22
N ARG A 379 -10.48 7.16 0.33
CA ARG A 379 -11.10 5.87 0.03
C ARG A 379 -10.64 4.80 1.02
N SER A 380 -11.51 3.86 1.34
CA SER A 380 -11.13 2.60 1.97
C SER A 380 -11.88 1.48 1.26
N ASN A 381 -11.18 0.67 0.46
CA ASN A 381 -11.77 -0.41 -0.34
C ASN A 381 -12.99 0.07 -1.17
N SER A 382 -14.20 -0.30 -0.77
CA SER A 382 -15.44 0.02 -1.48
C SER A 382 -16.20 1.22 -0.91
N ILE A 383 -15.61 1.99 0.02
CA ILE A 383 -16.23 3.19 0.58
C ILE A 383 -15.38 4.45 0.36
N VAL A 384 -16.06 5.59 0.26
CA VAL A 384 -15.51 6.94 0.32
C VAL A 384 -15.88 7.54 1.67
N VAL A 385 -14.87 8.02 2.39
CA VAL A 385 -15.04 8.65 3.70
C VAL A 385 -15.11 10.16 3.49
N ALA A 386 -16.20 10.75 3.95
CA ALA A 386 -16.35 12.19 4.10
C ALA A 386 -16.22 12.56 5.58
N GLY A 387 -15.87 13.79 5.90
CA GLY A 387 -15.96 14.27 7.28
C GLY A 387 -17.37 14.70 7.67
N VAL A 388 -17.50 15.75 8.49
CA VAL A 388 -18.81 16.32 8.90
C VAL A 388 -19.72 16.59 7.68
N LYS A 389 -19.16 17.12 6.59
CA LYS A 389 -19.76 17.14 5.26
C LYS A 389 -18.73 16.74 4.20
N GLY A 390 -19.19 16.33 3.02
CA GLY A 390 -18.34 16.21 1.83
C GLY A 390 -17.86 17.56 1.31
N SER A 391 -17.06 17.53 0.23
CA SER A 391 -16.60 18.73 -0.47
C SER A 391 -17.41 18.99 -1.75
N THR A 392 -16.96 19.96 -2.55
CA THR A 392 -17.41 20.15 -3.92
C THR A 392 -17.30 18.85 -4.71
N LEU A 393 -18.30 18.59 -5.56
CA LEU A 393 -18.34 17.41 -6.42
C LEU A 393 -17.43 17.59 -7.65
N ILE A 394 -17.50 18.77 -8.27
CA ILE A 394 -16.71 19.17 -9.42
C ILE A 394 -16.53 20.70 -9.42
N THR A 395 -15.35 21.19 -9.80
CA THR A 395 -15.02 22.62 -9.87
C THR A 395 -14.04 22.89 -11.02
N ASP A 396 -14.13 24.07 -11.64
CA ASP A 396 -13.18 24.56 -12.63
C ASP A 396 -12.04 25.42 -12.02
N LYS A 397 -12.23 25.94 -10.79
CA LYS A 397 -11.34 26.92 -10.14
C LYS A 397 -11.17 26.66 -8.63
N PRO A 398 -10.07 27.15 -8.00
CA PRO A 398 -8.91 27.81 -8.64
C PRO A 398 -8.08 26.83 -9.47
N ASN A 399 -8.13 25.53 -9.16
CA ASN A 399 -7.62 24.46 -9.98
C ASN A 399 -8.79 23.51 -10.32
N PRO A 400 -8.95 23.10 -11.59
CA PRO A 400 -10.00 22.16 -11.96
C PRO A 400 -9.86 20.84 -11.18
N ARG A 401 -10.95 20.35 -10.60
CA ARG A 401 -11.01 19.09 -9.84
C ARG A 401 -12.37 18.43 -9.97
N ALA A 402 -12.40 17.11 -10.00
CA ALA A 402 -13.60 16.30 -9.93
C ALA A 402 -13.43 15.23 -8.83
N THR A 403 -13.12 15.67 -7.60
CA THR A 403 -12.69 14.78 -6.50
C THR A 403 -13.70 13.67 -6.19
N PHE A 404 -15.01 13.95 -6.20
CA PHE A 404 -15.97 12.86 -6.02
C PHE A 404 -15.96 11.88 -7.21
N GLY A 405 -15.83 12.39 -8.42
CA GLY A 405 -15.67 11.58 -9.63
C GLY A 405 -14.39 10.74 -9.68
N HIS A 406 -13.29 11.25 -9.11
CA HIS A 406 -12.05 10.50 -8.86
C HIS A 406 -12.35 9.25 -8.04
N GLU A 407 -13.08 9.42 -6.94
CA GLU A 407 -13.48 8.30 -6.10
C GLU A 407 -14.38 7.32 -6.83
N VAL A 408 -15.31 7.78 -7.66
CA VAL A 408 -16.13 6.90 -8.50
C VAL A 408 -15.25 6.09 -9.47
N ALA A 409 -14.20 6.69 -10.03
CA ALA A 409 -13.32 6.06 -11.03
C ALA A 409 -12.52 4.86 -10.48
N HIS A 410 -12.25 4.81 -9.16
CA HIS A 410 -11.67 3.62 -8.53
C HIS A 410 -12.56 2.37 -8.62
N GLY A 411 -13.83 2.50 -9.04
CA GLY A 411 -14.69 1.34 -9.31
C GLY A 411 -14.25 0.48 -10.52
N TRP A 412 -13.33 0.98 -11.36
CA TRP A 412 -12.87 0.25 -12.55
C TRP A 412 -11.62 -0.58 -12.31
N THR A 413 -10.71 -0.17 -11.44
CA THR A 413 -9.41 -0.84 -11.31
C THR A 413 -9.23 -1.47 -9.93
N ASN A 414 -8.57 -2.63 -9.90
CA ASN A 414 -8.11 -3.27 -8.67
C ASN A 414 -6.73 -3.93 -8.87
N PRO A 415 -5.71 -3.14 -9.25
CA PRO A 415 -4.43 -3.65 -9.71
C PRO A 415 -3.58 -4.21 -8.59
N THR A 416 -2.62 -5.07 -8.95
CA THR A 416 -1.66 -5.71 -8.03
C THR A 416 -0.25 -5.70 -8.62
N GLY A 417 0.76 -5.69 -7.75
CA GLY A 417 2.16 -5.78 -8.15
C GLY A 417 2.80 -4.43 -8.50
N PRO A 418 3.86 -4.40 -9.32
CA PRO A 418 4.53 -3.15 -9.68
C PRO A 418 3.59 -2.17 -10.38
N ALA A 419 3.81 -0.87 -10.16
CA ALA A 419 2.98 0.21 -10.71
C ALA A 419 1.47 0.12 -10.34
N THR A 420 1.13 -0.52 -9.22
CA THR A 420 -0.25 -0.59 -8.70
C THR A 420 -0.87 0.80 -8.58
N ASN A 421 -0.16 1.76 -7.95
CA ASN A 421 -0.71 3.10 -7.73
C ASN A 421 -0.81 3.96 -8.99
N PHE A 422 -0.04 3.64 -10.04
CA PHE A 422 -0.26 4.24 -11.35
C PHE A 422 -1.63 3.79 -11.93
N LEU A 423 -1.95 2.50 -11.83
CA LEU A 423 -3.21 1.94 -12.29
C LEU A 423 -4.41 2.23 -11.36
N THR A 424 -4.20 2.65 -10.11
CA THR A 424 -5.27 3.17 -9.23
C THR A 424 -5.38 4.69 -9.30
N GLU A 425 -4.42 5.41 -8.73
CA GLU A 425 -4.47 6.87 -8.53
C GLU A 425 -4.24 7.62 -9.84
N GLY A 426 -3.28 7.15 -10.66
CA GLY A 426 -3.04 7.75 -11.98
C GLY A 426 -4.26 7.60 -12.90
N TRP A 427 -4.93 6.45 -12.84
CA TRP A 427 -6.17 6.18 -13.57
C TRP A 427 -7.30 7.09 -13.09
N ALA A 428 -7.55 7.14 -11.78
CA ALA A 428 -8.62 7.94 -11.20
C ALA A 428 -8.40 9.45 -11.43
N THR A 429 -7.16 9.92 -11.35
CA THR A 429 -6.80 11.31 -11.66
C THR A 429 -6.96 11.61 -13.16
N TYR A 430 -6.62 10.68 -14.05
CA TYR A 430 -6.92 10.82 -15.48
C TYR A 430 -8.42 10.87 -15.75
N ALA A 431 -9.22 10.07 -15.04
CA ALA A 431 -10.67 10.08 -15.12
C ALA A 431 -11.28 11.44 -14.73
N GLU A 432 -10.68 12.17 -13.77
CA GLU A 432 -11.10 13.55 -13.47
C GLU A 432 -11.05 14.45 -14.72
N SER A 433 -10.01 14.30 -15.56
CA SER A 433 -9.89 15.12 -16.78
C SER A 433 -11.03 14.85 -17.77
N ILE A 434 -11.49 13.60 -17.87
CA ILE A 434 -12.63 13.19 -18.70
C ILE A 434 -13.93 13.79 -18.13
N LEU A 435 -14.12 13.70 -16.81
CA LEU A 435 -15.30 14.24 -16.15
C LEU A 435 -15.36 15.76 -16.25
N LEU A 436 -14.24 16.45 -16.03
CA LEU A 436 -14.12 17.90 -16.23
C LEU A 436 -14.45 18.29 -17.67
N ALA A 437 -13.90 17.60 -18.66
CA ALA A 437 -14.20 17.87 -20.07
C ALA A 437 -15.68 17.66 -20.41
N SER A 438 -16.35 16.70 -19.77
CA SER A 438 -17.79 16.46 -19.96
C SER A 438 -18.69 17.60 -19.44
N VAL A 439 -18.17 18.45 -18.56
CA VAL A 439 -18.91 19.58 -17.96
C VAL A 439 -18.47 20.93 -18.55
N TYR A 440 -17.17 21.13 -18.73
CA TYR A 440 -16.59 22.42 -19.11
C TYR A 440 -15.99 22.45 -20.52
N GLY A 441 -16.05 21.34 -21.25
CA GLY A 441 -15.46 21.19 -22.58
C GLY A 441 -13.97 20.87 -22.56
N ASP A 442 -13.42 20.48 -23.72
CA ASP A 442 -12.05 19.95 -23.83
C ASP A 442 -10.95 20.94 -23.38
N SER A 443 -11.18 22.26 -23.45
CA SER A 443 -10.20 23.26 -23.05
C SER A 443 -9.81 23.21 -21.57
N ILE A 444 -10.68 22.68 -20.71
CA ILE A 444 -10.38 22.54 -19.28
C ILE A 444 -9.24 21.54 -19.02
N THR A 445 -9.04 20.58 -19.93
CA THR A 445 -8.05 19.51 -19.76
C THR A 445 -6.63 20.06 -19.73
N THR A 446 -6.31 21.04 -20.56
CA THR A 446 -5.01 21.73 -20.55
C THR A 446 -4.75 22.42 -19.20
N THR A 447 -5.74 23.12 -18.65
CA THR A 447 -5.64 23.76 -17.33
C THR A 447 -5.47 22.72 -16.21
N PHE A 448 -6.22 21.62 -16.28
CA PHE A 448 -6.09 20.51 -15.33
C PHE A 448 -4.67 19.92 -15.35
N PHE A 449 -4.13 19.56 -16.52
CA PHE A 449 -2.81 18.96 -16.62
C PHE A 449 -1.68 19.94 -16.29
N LYS A 450 -1.85 21.24 -16.56
CA LYS A 450 -0.95 22.27 -16.03
C LYS A 450 -0.92 22.26 -14.50
N SER A 451 -2.07 22.12 -13.83
CA SER A 451 -2.11 21.98 -12.38
C SER A 451 -1.44 20.68 -11.89
N GLN A 452 -1.57 19.57 -12.63
CA GLN A 452 -0.89 18.31 -12.29
C GLN A 452 0.63 18.41 -12.48
N LYS A 453 1.11 19.14 -13.49
CA LYS A 453 2.53 19.45 -13.65
C LYS A 453 3.05 20.27 -12.46
N GLN A 454 2.29 21.25 -11.98
CA GLN A 454 2.66 21.99 -10.76
C GLN A 454 2.67 21.09 -9.52
N ASN A 455 1.68 20.21 -9.37
CA ASN A 455 1.66 19.23 -8.27
C ASN A 455 2.91 18.34 -8.28
N TYR A 456 3.38 17.92 -9.46
CA TYR A 456 4.60 17.12 -9.60
C TYR A 456 5.83 17.82 -9.00
N PHE A 457 6.04 19.09 -9.36
CA PHE A 457 7.18 19.87 -8.86
C PHE A 457 7.02 20.29 -7.39
N ASN A 458 5.81 20.68 -6.98
CA ASN A 458 5.54 21.04 -5.58
C ASN A 458 5.74 19.85 -4.64
N GLY A 459 5.42 18.64 -5.09
CA GLY A 459 5.69 17.40 -4.38
C GLY A 459 7.17 17.00 -4.35
N LYS A 460 8.05 17.69 -5.09
CA LYS A 460 9.48 17.40 -5.20
C LYS A 460 9.77 15.95 -5.59
N PHE A 461 8.93 15.37 -6.46
CA PHE A 461 9.03 13.95 -6.85
C PHE A 461 10.19 13.69 -7.81
N ASP A 462 10.60 14.72 -8.56
CA ASP A 462 11.64 14.60 -9.58
C ASP A 462 12.98 14.12 -9.00
N GLY A 463 13.53 13.07 -9.61
CA GLY A 463 14.74 12.37 -9.16
C GLY A 463 14.54 11.48 -7.92
N LYS A 464 13.36 11.47 -7.29
CA LYS A 464 13.11 10.77 -6.01
C LYS A 464 12.17 9.57 -6.13
N SER A 465 11.09 9.71 -6.90
CA SER A 465 9.99 8.74 -6.91
C SER A 465 9.68 8.24 -8.31
N SER A 466 9.63 6.92 -8.50
CA SER A 466 9.18 6.28 -9.74
C SER A 466 7.74 5.79 -9.57
N LEU A 467 7.00 5.66 -10.67
CA LEU A 467 5.66 5.06 -10.64
C LEU A 467 5.72 3.54 -10.38
N TRP A 468 6.83 2.89 -10.73
CA TRP A 468 7.02 1.45 -10.60
C TRP A 468 7.02 0.99 -9.14
N GLU A 469 7.56 1.81 -8.23
CA GLU A 469 7.80 1.46 -6.83
C GLU A 469 7.05 2.37 -5.83
N ASP A 470 6.04 3.11 -6.30
CA ASP A 470 5.24 4.01 -5.46
C ASP A 470 4.23 3.27 -4.57
N TYR A 471 4.65 2.22 -3.85
CA TYR A 471 3.74 1.38 -3.07
C TYR A 471 3.10 2.11 -1.88
N SER A 472 3.78 3.13 -1.33
CA SER A 472 3.28 3.94 -0.21
C SER A 472 2.33 5.05 -0.63
N ASN A 473 2.02 5.16 -1.92
CA ASN A 473 1.20 6.23 -2.49
C ASN A 473 1.71 7.63 -2.11
N ASN A 474 2.97 7.93 -2.43
CA ASN A 474 3.63 9.17 -2.02
C ASN A 474 3.15 10.41 -2.81
N GLY A 475 2.20 10.27 -3.73
CA GLY A 475 1.62 11.35 -4.51
C GLY A 475 2.06 11.40 -5.98
N VAL A 476 3.19 10.78 -6.34
CA VAL A 476 3.72 10.83 -7.72
C VAL A 476 2.75 10.21 -8.74
N SER A 477 2.02 9.16 -8.33
CA SER A 477 1.01 8.50 -9.15
C SER A 477 -0.15 9.41 -9.57
N TYR A 478 -0.58 10.36 -8.72
CA TYR A 478 -1.62 11.35 -9.09
C TYR A 478 -1.14 12.27 -10.20
N ALA A 479 0.07 12.83 -10.06
CA ALA A 479 0.59 13.80 -11.01
C ALA A 479 1.19 13.13 -12.26
N LYS A 480 2.33 12.44 -12.11
CA LYS A 480 3.05 11.80 -13.23
C LYS A 480 2.24 10.65 -13.84
N GLY A 481 1.51 9.89 -13.02
CA GLY A 481 0.67 8.79 -13.51
C GLY A 481 -0.47 9.28 -14.40
N ALA A 482 -1.20 10.33 -14.02
CA ALA A 482 -2.24 10.93 -14.86
C ALA A 482 -1.66 11.49 -16.17
N TRP A 483 -0.49 12.13 -16.10
CA TRP A 483 0.22 12.60 -17.29
C TRP A 483 0.56 11.47 -18.25
N LEU A 484 0.97 10.29 -17.76
CA LEU A 484 1.24 9.15 -18.64
C LEU A 484 -0.02 8.69 -19.40
N PHE A 485 -1.19 8.64 -18.75
CA PHE A 485 -2.45 8.38 -19.47
C PHE A 485 -2.80 9.47 -20.48
N TYR A 486 -2.53 10.73 -20.15
CA TYR A 486 -2.75 11.85 -21.07
C TYR A 486 -1.85 11.78 -22.30
N ILE A 487 -0.55 11.48 -22.12
CA ILE A 487 0.41 11.25 -23.21
C ILE A 487 -0.05 10.09 -24.08
N LEU A 488 -0.45 8.96 -23.47
CA LEU A 488 -1.00 7.80 -24.19
C LEU A 488 -2.25 8.20 -25.02
N SER A 489 -3.09 9.08 -24.50
CA SER A 489 -4.31 9.52 -25.19
C SER A 489 -4.02 10.32 -26.45
N HIS A 490 -2.91 11.06 -26.48
CA HIS A 490 -2.44 11.78 -27.66
C HIS A 490 -1.66 10.88 -28.61
N GLN A 491 -0.84 9.97 -28.09
CA GLN A 491 -0.02 9.06 -28.89
C GLN A 491 -0.86 8.01 -29.64
N LEU A 492 -1.88 7.45 -28.98
CA LEU A 492 -2.74 6.42 -29.57
C LEU A 492 -4.02 7.01 -30.19
N GLY A 493 -4.43 8.19 -29.72
CA GLY A 493 -5.75 8.75 -29.92
C GLY A 493 -6.77 8.25 -28.88
N LYS A 494 -7.68 9.15 -28.46
CA LYS A 494 -8.68 8.90 -27.41
C LYS A 494 -9.46 7.59 -27.61
N LYS A 495 -9.87 7.28 -28.86
CA LYS A 495 -10.64 6.07 -29.20
C LYS A 495 -9.82 4.78 -28.94
N HIS A 496 -8.59 4.73 -29.42
CA HIS A 496 -7.72 3.57 -29.23
C HIS A 496 -7.36 3.36 -27.76
N LEU A 497 -7.03 4.43 -27.03
CA LEU A 497 -6.79 4.33 -25.59
C LEU A 497 -8.03 3.80 -24.86
N SER A 498 -9.22 4.33 -25.17
CA SER A 498 -10.49 3.85 -24.60
C SER A 498 -10.74 2.36 -24.88
N THR A 499 -10.46 1.89 -26.10
CA THR A 499 -10.53 0.45 -26.44
C THR A 499 -9.54 -0.37 -25.61
N ALA A 500 -8.29 0.07 -25.50
CA ALA A 500 -7.27 -0.64 -24.71
C ALA A 500 -7.65 -0.71 -23.23
N MET A 501 -8.13 0.39 -22.66
CA MET A 501 -8.60 0.48 -21.28
C MET A 501 -9.81 -0.44 -21.05
N THR A 502 -10.80 -0.43 -21.95
CA THR A 502 -11.97 -1.32 -21.87
C THR A 502 -11.57 -2.79 -21.89
N ASN A 503 -10.68 -3.18 -22.81
CA ASN A 503 -10.20 -4.55 -22.91
C ASN A 503 -9.42 -4.97 -21.65
N PHE A 504 -8.59 -4.06 -21.11
CA PHE A 504 -7.87 -4.29 -19.87
C PHE A 504 -8.82 -4.56 -18.69
N ILE A 505 -9.87 -3.75 -18.53
CA ILE A 505 -10.89 -3.97 -17.49
C ILE A 505 -11.60 -5.32 -17.66
N GLN A 506 -11.99 -5.67 -18.89
CA GLN A 506 -12.69 -6.93 -19.19
C GLN A 506 -11.81 -8.17 -19.05
N SER A 507 -10.48 -8.04 -19.11
CA SER A 507 -9.55 -9.17 -19.02
C SER A 507 -9.55 -9.88 -17.67
N GLY A 508 -9.93 -9.18 -16.60
CA GLY A 508 -9.81 -9.65 -15.20
C GLY A 508 -8.37 -9.67 -14.65
N ASP A 509 -7.34 -9.67 -15.51
CA ASP A 509 -5.94 -9.50 -15.09
C ASP A 509 -5.63 -8.00 -14.97
N GLN A 510 -5.62 -7.51 -13.73
CA GLN A 510 -5.36 -6.11 -13.41
C GLN A 510 -3.86 -5.80 -13.18
N SER A 511 -2.95 -6.57 -13.77
CA SER A 511 -1.50 -6.31 -13.69
C SER A 511 -1.00 -5.31 -14.73
N ILE A 512 0.14 -4.68 -14.46
CA ILE A 512 0.82 -3.81 -15.44
C ILE A 512 1.22 -4.56 -16.72
N LYS A 513 1.45 -5.87 -16.63
CA LYS A 513 1.73 -6.74 -17.79
C LYS A 513 0.51 -6.84 -18.70
N SER A 514 -0.67 -7.09 -18.14
CA SER A 514 -1.93 -7.12 -18.87
C SER A 514 -2.23 -5.78 -19.52
N PHE A 515 -2.13 -4.68 -18.76
CA PHE A 515 -2.31 -3.33 -19.29
C PHE A 515 -1.39 -3.04 -20.49
N THR A 516 -0.10 -3.37 -20.35
CA THR A 516 0.89 -3.23 -21.44
C THR A 516 0.49 -4.05 -22.67
N SER A 517 0.04 -5.29 -22.48
CA SER A 517 -0.38 -6.17 -23.58
C SER A 517 -1.55 -5.59 -24.37
N HIS A 518 -2.57 -5.04 -23.67
CA HIS A 518 -3.72 -4.43 -24.32
C HIS A 518 -3.37 -3.11 -25.03
N LEU A 519 -2.46 -2.30 -24.47
CA LEU A 519 -1.93 -1.14 -25.17
C LEU A 519 -1.16 -1.54 -26.43
N SER A 520 -0.25 -2.52 -26.35
CA SER A 520 0.53 -2.99 -27.49
C SER A 520 -0.35 -3.54 -28.62
N ALA A 521 -1.42 -4.27 -28.26
CA ALA A 521 -2.36 -4.82 -29.23
C ALA A 521 -3.06 -3.71 -30.03
N VAL A 522 -3.53 -2.65 -29.36
CA VAL A 522 -4.20 -1.54 -30.03
C VAL A 522 -3.21 -0.63 -30.77
N ALA A 523 -2.01 -0.45 -30.23
CA ALA A 523 -0.93 0.32 -30.87
C ALA A 523 -0.28 -0.41 -32.05
N GLN A 524 -0.60 -1.69 -32.28
CA GLN A 524 0.02 -2.57 -33.26
C GLN A 524 1.56 -2.58 -33.19
N SER A 525 2.10 -2.40 -31.97
CA SER A 525 3.53 -2.28 -31.70
C SER A 525 3.81 -2.57 -30.22
N ASP A 526 5.05 -2.95 -29.88
CA ASP A 526 5.39 -3.18 -28.47
C ASP A 526 5.50 -1.85 -27.70
N MET A 527 4.52 -1.59 -26.83
CA MET A 527 4.47 -0.42 -25.97
C MET A 527 5.30 -0.56 -24.69
N LYS A 528 5.87 -1.72 -24.41
CA LYS A 528 6.66 -1.97 -23.19
C LYS A 528 7.87 -1.04 -23.05
N PRO A 529 8.68 -0.76 -24.09
CA PRO A 529 9.80 0.18 -23.97
C PRO A 529 9.33 1.59 -23.57
N PHE A 530 8.26 2.07 -24.21
CA PHE A 530 7.65 3.35 -23.90
C PHE A 530 7.21 3.40 -22.44
N LEU A 531 6.36 2.47 -22.01
CA LEU A 531 5.84 2.44 -20.64
C LEU A 531 6.96 2.32 -19.60
N ASN A 532 7.94 1.45 -19.83
CA ASN A 532 9.04 1.27 -18.88
C ASN A 532 9.87 2.55 -18.70
N SER A 533 10.10 3.32 -19.77
CA SER A 533 10.84 4.58 -19.66
C SER A 533 10.15 5.58 -18.72
N TRP A 534 8.81 5.65 -18.77
CA TRP A 534 8.03 6.53 -17.90
C TRP A 534 7.79 5.96 -16.50
N LEU A 535 7.51 4.66 -16.39
CA LEU A 535 7.13 4.02 -15.12
C LEU A 535 8.33 3.85 -14.19
N LYS A 536 9.49 3.46 -14.73
CA LYS A 536 10.66 3.10 -13.92
C LYS A 536 11.55 4.30 -13.62
N SER A 537 11.61 5.29 -14.50
CA SER A 537 12.40 6.48 -14.24
C SER A 537 11.81 7.29 -13.08
N LYS A 538 12.69 7.85 -12.26
CA LYS A 538 12.37 8.78 -11.18
C LYS A 538 12.29 10.24 -11.66
N GLU A 539 12.64 10.49 -12.90
CA GLU A 539 12.72 11.83 -13.49
C GLU A 539 11.61 12.03 -14.54
N ILE A 540 11.56 13.21 -15.13
CA ILE A 540 10.85 13.50 -16.38
C ILE A 540 11.87 13.96 -17.44
N PRO A 541 11.53 13.92 -18.74
CA PRO A 541 12.43 14.41 -19.78
C PRO A 541 12.88 15.86 -19.52
N VAL A 542 14.18 16.10 -19.62
CA VAL A 542 14.80 17.44 -19.64
C VAL A 542 15.35 17.66 -21.04
N LEU A 543 14.79 18.64 -21.76
CA LEU A 543 15.07 18.87 -23.17
C LEU A 543 15.93 20.11 -23.42
N GLU A 544 16.94 19.96 -24.26
CA GLU A 544 17.66 21.07 -24.88
C GLU A 544 17.35 21.03 -26.38
N ILE A 545 16.90 22.16 -26.93
CA ILE A 545 16.44 22.23 -28.33
C ILE A 545 17.17 23.37 -29.02
N LEU A 546 17.95 23.03 -30.03
CA LEU A 546 18.81 23.94 -30.77
C LEU A 546 18.35 24.00 -32.23
N GLN A 547 18.31 25.20 -32.80
CA GLN A 547 18.05 25.38 -34.24
C GLN A 547 19.37 25.66 -34.96
N SER A 548 19.66 24.88 -36.00
CA SER A 548 20.80 25.08 -36.90
C SER A 548 20.31 25.06 -38.36
N GLY A 549 20.23 26.26 -38.96
CA GLY A 549 19.65 26.43 -40.29
C GLY A 549 18.19 25.95 -40.34
N ASN A 550 17.93 24.92 -41.16
CA ASN A 550 16.63 24.29 -41.32
C ASN A 550 16.48 22.98 -40.52
N SER A 551 17.38 22.73 -39.58
CA SER A 551 17.32 21.58 -38.68
C SER A 551 17.05 22.05 -37.25
N ILE A 552 16.22 21.29 -36.54
CA ILE A 552 16.00 21.40 -35.10
C ILE A 552 16.63 20.15 -34.47
N GLU A 553 17.64 20.35 -33.64
CA GLU A 553 18.30 19.30 -32.85
C GLU A 553 17.64 19.23 -31.47
N ILE A 554 17.30 18.03 -31.02
CA ILE A 554 16.64 17.76 -29.75
C ILE A 554 17.52 16.82 -28.93
N LEU A 555 17.94 17.29 -27.76
CA LEU A 555 18.77 16.56 -26.81
C LEU A 555 17.99 16.28 -25.53
N GLN A 556 18.09 15.06 -24.99
CA GLN A 556 17.49 14.65 -23.73
C GLN A 556 18.56 14.41 -22.65
N ALA A 557 18.55 15.16 -21.56
CA ALA A 557 19.39 14.85 -20.39
C ALA A 557 18.77 13.73 -19.51
N GLY A 558 19.53 13.19 -18.56
CA GLY A 558 19.04 12.20 -17.57
C GLY A 558 18.75 10.81 -18.13
N ASP A 559 17.63 10.21 -17.74
CA ASP A 559 17.14 8.93 -18.29
C ASP A 559 16.61 9.08 -19.74
N LEU A 560 16.67 8.02 -20.55
CA LEU A 560 16.08 8.02 -21.90
C LEU A 560 14.56 7.82 -21.80
N PHE A 561 13.80 8.75 -22.35
CA PHE A 561 12.35 8.63 -22.49
C PHE A 561 11.96 8.47 -23.96
N LEU A 562 10.91 7.67 -24.19
CA LEU A 562 10.30 7.53 -25.50
C LEU A 562 8.99 8.31 -25.51
N PHE A 563 8.78 9.19 -26.50
CA PHE A 563 7.54 9.97 -26.65
C PHE A 563 7.47 10.69 -28.01
N PRO A 564 6.27 10.99 -28.53
CA PRO A 564 6.10 11.88 -29.68
C PRO A 564 6.24 13.35 -29.24
N LEU A 565 7.14 14.11 -29.85
CA LEU A 565 7.29 15.56 -29.64
C LEU A 565 6.79 16.34 -30.85
N GLU A 566 5.77 17.17 -30.64
CA GLU A 566 5.17 18.01 -31.68
C GLU A 566 5.81 19.41 -31.71
N PHE A 567 5.99 19.94 -32.90
CA PHE A 567 6.47 21.29 -33.16
C PHE A 567 5.48 22.02 -34.06
N LYS A 568 5.10 23.24 -33.68
CA LYS A 568 4.49 24.21 -34.60
C LYS A 568 5.58 25.15 -35.09
N ILE A 569 5.89 25.08 -36.37
CA ILE A 569 7.03 25.77 -37.00
C ILE A 569 6.47 26.88 -37.89
N ARG A 570 7.02 28.09 -37.77
CA ARG A 570 6.75 29.21 -38.69
C ARG A 570 7.95 29.35 -39.62
N LEU A 571 7.68 29.38 -40.93
CA LEU A 571 8.68 29.60 -41.97
C LEU A 571 8.80 31.09 -42.31
N LYS A 572 9.92 31.50 -42.90
CA LYS A 572 10.19 32.89 -43.28
C LYS A 572 9.22 33.47 -44.32
N ASP A 573 8.52 32.62 -45.07
CA ASP A 573 7.47 33.03 -46.02
C ASP A 573 6.11 33.27 -45.35
N GLY A 574 6.01 33.07 -44.03
CA GLY A 574 4.78 33.19 -43.23
C GLY A 574 3.98 31.89 -43.09
N THR A 575 4.38 30.81 -43.75
CA THR A 575 3.70 29.51 -43.68
C THR A 575 3.91 28.85 -42.31
N TYR A 576 2.87 28.15 -41.80
CA TYR A 576 2.98 27.33 -40.59
C TYR A 576 2.96 25.84 -40.92
N LEU A 577 3.89 25.10 -40.32
CA LEU A 577 3.95 23.64 -40.35
C LEU A 577 3.68 23.05 -38.97
N THR A 578 3.12 21.85 -38.94
CA THR A 578 3.11 21.00 -37.74
C THR A 578 3.94 19.75 -38.05
N LYS A 579 4.96 19.49 -37.25
CA LYS A 579 5.83 18.32 -37.38
C LYS A 579 5.87 17.57 -36.07
N THR A 580 5.88 16.24 -36.14
CA THR A 580 6.03 15.38 -34.97
C THR A 580 7.25 14.50 -35.16
N ILE A 581 8.09 14.41 -34.13
CA ILE A 581 9.24 13.51 -34.09
C ILE A 581 9.08 12.55 -32.91
N ASN A 582 9.23 11.25 -33.15
CA ASN A 582 9.19 10.26 -32.08
C ASN A 582 10.57 10.15 -31.46
N MET A 583 10.74 10.69 -30.25
CA MET A 583 11.97 10.60 -29.49
C MET A 583 12.25 9.14 -29.14
N GLN A 584 13.32 8.59 -29.71
CA GLN A 584 13.75 7.20 -29.50
C GLN A 584 15.18 7.09 -28.99
N THR A 585 15.95 8.17 -29.15
CA THR A 585 17.36 8.29 -28.79
C THR A 585 17.58 9.53 -27.92
N LYS A 586 18.78 9.64 -27.34
CA LYS A 586 19.18 10.80 -26.53
C LYS A 586 19.34 12.08 -27.34
N GLU A 587 19.60 11.93 -28.63
CA GLU A 587 19.74 13.01 -29.59
C GLU A 587 18.93 12.64 -30.83
N GLN A 588 18.16 13.60 -31.36
CA GLN A 588 17.41 13.41 -32.59
C GLN A 588 17.27 14.74 -33.33
N THR A 589 17.30 14.67 -34.66
CA THR A 589 17.24 15.87 -35.51
C THR A 589 16.00 15.84 -36.38
N LEU A 590 15.26 16.95 -36.38
CA LEU A 590 14.14 17.21 -37.28
C LEU A 590 14.59 18.19 -38.37
N THR A 591 14.72 17.71 -39.61
CA THR A 591 15.05 18.56 -40.76
C THR A 591 13.78 19.01 -41.49
N ILE A 592 13.71 20.30 -41.80
CA ILE A 592 12.60 20.95 -42.50
C ILE A 592 13.01 21.25 -43.93
N SER A 593 12.36 20.61 -44.90
CA SER A 593 12.66 20.78 -46.33
C SER A 593 11.77 21.82 -47.00
N GLU A 594 10.65 22.18 -46.38
CA GLU A 594 9.62 23.05 -46.97
C GLU A 594 9.96 24.53 -46.96
N GLY A 595 11.02 24.95 -46.25
CA GLY A 595 11.49 26.33 -46.25
C GLY A 595 12.42 26.64 -45.09
N VAL A 596 12.77 27.93 -44.97
CA VAL A 596 13.66 28.39 -43.91
C VAL A 596 12.88 28.63 -42.63
N ILE A 597 13.29 27.98 -41.54
CA ILE A 597 12.68 28.13 -40.23
C ILE A 597 12.89 29.57 -39.74
N GLU A 598 11.78 30.26 -39.42
CA GLU A 598 11.80 31.57 -38.75
C GLU A 598 11.71 31.40 -37.23
N SER A 599 10.79 30.56 -36.75
CA SER A 599 10.61 30.25 -35.33
C SER A 599 9.85 28.93 -35.14
N PHE A 600 9.83 28.40 -33.92
CA PHE A 600 9.03 27.22 -33.58
C PHE A 600 8.49 27.30 -32.15
N ILE A 601 7.41 26.54 -31.91
CA ILE A 601 6.81 26.30 -30.59
C ILE A 601 6.89 24.79 -30.35
N VAL A 602 7.54 24.42 -29.25
CA VAL A 602 7.66 23.04 -28.78
C VAL A 602 6.39 22.66 -28.02
N ASP A 603 5.82 21.50 -28.34
CA ASP A 603 4.61 20.97 -27.74
C ASP A 603 3.48 22.03 -27.63
N PRO A 604 3.03 22.59 -28.77
CA PRO A 604 2.06 23.69 -28.79
C PRO A 604 0.72 23.33 -28.13
N GLY A 605 0.40 22.04 -28.03
CA GLY A 605 -0.79 21.53 -27.36
C GLY A 605 -0.60 21.18 -25.88
N SER A 606 0.59 21.36 -25.31
CA SER A 606 0.93 20.94 -23.94
C SER A 606 0.56 19.47 -23.67
N LYS A 607 0.92 18.59 -24.61
CA LYS A 607 0.61 17.15 -24.63
C LYS A 607 1.60 16.32 -23.82
N LEU A 608 2.73 16.90 -23.40
CA LEU A 608 3.83 16.21 -22.71
C LEU A 608 4.21 16.82 -21.36
N LEU A 609 4.72 15.97 -20.47
CA LEU A 609 5.35 16.36 -19.21
C LEU A 609 6.88 16.36 -19.37
N PHE A 610 7.48 17.55 -19.51
CA PHE A 610 8.93 17.75 -19.60
C PHE A 610 9.35 19.11 -19.02
N THR A 611 10.66 19.31 -18.85
CA THR A 611 11.28 20.63 -18.63
C THR A 611 12.25 20.97 -19.76
N MET A 612 12.49 22.27 -19.95
CA MET A 612 13.59 22.74 -20.78
C MET A 612 14.84 22.91 -19.92
N LYS A 613 16.01 22.65 -20.49
CA LYS A 613 17.31 22.89 -19.86
C LYS A 613 17.65 24.38 -19.78
#